data_AF-A0A3Q1MKC9-F1
#
_entry.id   AF-A0A3Q1MKC9-F1
#
_cell.length_a   1.000
_cell.length_b   1.000
_cell.length_c   1.000
_cell.angle_alpha   90.00
_cell.angle_beta   90.00
_cell.angle_gamma   90.00
#
_symmetry.space_group_name_H-M   'P 1'
#
loop_
_entity.id
_entity.type
_entity.pdbx_description
1 polymer ?
#
loop_
_entity_poly.entity_id
_entity_poly.type
_entity_poly.pdbx_seq_one_letter_code
_entity_poly.pdbx_strand_id
1 'polypeptide(L)'
;MAVANSSPVNPMVFFDDSIGGQEVGHMKTELFADIVPKTAENFRQFYTEFRKDGVPISYKGSTFHRVIKDFMIQGGDFVNGDDGKLMVFGKIIDGLLVMRKIENVPTGPNNKTKLPLVISQCGEI
;
A
#
# COMPACT_ATOMS: atom_id res chain seq x y z
N MET A 1 -18.84 17.16 -32.38
CA MET A 1 -18.37 17.48 -31.02
C MET A 1 -17.98 16.17 -30.36
N ALA A 2 -16.71 15.99 -30.01
CA ALA A 2 -16.29 14.82 -29.24
C ALA A 2 -16.75 15.02 -27.79
N VAL A 3 -17.46 14.05 -27.24
CA VAL A 3 -17.82 14.03 -25.83
C VAL A 3 -16.53 13.76 -25.07
N ALA A 4 -16.01 14.77 -24.35
CA ALA A 4 -14.86 14.56 -23.48
C ALA A 4 -15.27 13.54 -22.40
N ASN A 5 -14.53 12.45 -22.31
CA ASN A 5 -14.72 11.42 -21.30
C ASN A 5 -14.38 12.04 -19.94
N SER A 6 -15.37 12.56 -19.23
CA SER A 6 -15.20 13.32 -17.99
C SER A 6 -15.15 12.44 -16.73
N SER A 7 -14.76 11.17 -16.87
CA SER A 7 -14.46 10.34 -15.70
C SER A 7 -13.19 10.89 -15.04
N PRO A 8 -13.19 11.20 -13.74
CA PRO A 8 -11.96 11.56 -13.05
C PRO A 8 -10.93 10.44 -13.25
N VAL A 9 -9.73 10.82 -13.67
CA VAL A 9 -8.63 9.85 -13.84
C VAL A 9 -8.32 9.26 -12.47
N ASN A 10 -8.35 7.93 -12.37
CA ASN A 10 -8.04 7.23 -11.13
C ASN A 10 -6.58 7.48 -10.73
N PRO A 11 -6.30 7.91 -9.47
CA PRO A 11 -4.95 8.15 -9.00
C PRO A 11 -4.10 6.87 -9.09
N MET A 12 -2.85 7.04 -9.50
CA MET A 12 -1.85 5.98 -9.51
C MET A 12 -0.84 6.22 -8.40
N VAL A 13 -0.60 5.20 -7.58
CA VAL A 13 0.27 5.27 -6.42
C VAL A 13 1.26 4.12 -6.43
N PHE A 14 2.37 4.25 -5.70
CA PHE A 14 3.39 3.22 -5.63
C PHE A 14 3.91 2.95 -4.22
N PHE A 15 4.44 1.75 -4.07
CA PHE A 15 5.28 1.31 -2.96
C PHE A 15 6.61 0.79 -3.50
N ASP A 16 7.70 1.16 -2.84
CA ASP A 16 8.95 0.43 -2.89
C ASP A 16 9.04 -0.40 -1.61
N ASP A 17 9.32 -1.69 -1.75
CA ASP A 17 9.26 -2.64 -0.64
C ASP A 17 10.63 -3.26 -0.36
N SER A 18 10.92 -3.48 0.92
CA SER A 18 12.12 -4.18 1.39
C SER A 18 11.77 -5.36 2.32
N ILE A 19 12.50 -6.47 2.19
CA ILE A 19 12.42 -7.65 3.05
C ILE A 19 13.76 -7.85 3.75
N GLY A 20 13.78 -7.83 5.09
CA GLY A 20 15.01 -7.97 5.87
C GLY A 20 16.04 -6.88 5.58
N GLY A 21 15.60 -5.71 5.11
CA GLY A 21 16.48 -4.60 4.70
C GLY A 21 17.00 -4.69 3.25
N GLN A 22 16.60 -5.71 2.49
CA GLN A 22 16.91 -5.81 1.06
C GLN A 22 15.72 -5.35 0.23
N GLU A 23 15.92 -4.41 -0.70
CA GLU A 23 14.89 -3.97 -1.64
C GLU A 23 14.44 -5.14 -2.54
N VAL A 24 13.12 -5.34 -2.63
CA VAL A 24 12.52 -6.48 -3.35
C VAL A 24 11.70 -6.08 -4.57
N GLY A 25 11.33 -4.80 -4.66
CA GLY A 25 10.88 -4.16 -5.89
C GLY A 25 9.84 -3.06 -5.67
N HIS A 26 9.30 -2.61 -6.81
CA HIS A 26 8.35 -1.52 -6.93
C HIS A 26 6.97 -2.08 -7.29
N MET A 27 5.93 -1.68 -6.56
CA MET A 27 4.53 -2.01 -6.83
C MET A 27 3.76 -0.74 -7.20
N LYS A 28 2.99 -0.78 -8.29
CA LYS A 28 2.10 0.31 -8.70
C LYS A 28 0.65 -0.13 -8.55
N THR A 29 -0.17 0.78 -8.05
CA THR A 29 -1.57 0.52 -7.75
C THR A 29 -2.43 1.65 -8.31
N GLU A 30 -3.51 1.28 -8.99
CA GLU A 30 -4.56 2.23 -9.38
C GLU A 30 -5.63 2.27 -8.26
N LEU A 31 -5.97 3.45 -7.77
CA LEU A 31 -7.03 3.66 -6.77
C LEU A 31 -8.35 3.99 -7.48
N PHE A 32 -9.43 3.28 -7.16
CA PHE A 32 -10.74 3.46 -7.82
C PHE A 32 -11.49 4.70 -7.27
N ALA A 33 -10.97 5.89 -7.54
CA ALA A 33 -11.56 7.16 -7.11
C ALA A 33 -12.90 7.45 -7.80
N ASP A 34 -13.11 6.91 -8.99
CA ASP A 34 -14.39 6.93 -9.71
C ASP A 34 -15.49 6.14 -8.99
N ILE A 35 -15.14 5.09 -8.24
CA ILE A 35 -16.10 4.24 -7.50
C ILE A 35 -16.19 4.68 -6.02
N VAL A 36 -15.04 4.95 -5.38
CA VAL A 36 -14.96 5.27 -3.95
C VAL A 36 -14.10 6.52 -3.68
N PRO A 37 -14.54 7.72 -4.12
CA PRO A 37 -13.70 8.93 -4.14
C PRO A 37 -13.14 9.31 -2.77
N LYS A 38 -13.95 9.22 -1.71
CA LYS A 38 -13.51 9.56 -0.34
C LYS A 38 -12.47 8.58 0.19
N THR A 39 -12.66 7.29 -0.06
CA THR A 39 -11.72 6.27 0.38
C THR A 39 -10.41 6.36 -0.41
N ALA A 40 -10.49 6.51 -1.72
CA ALA A 40 -9.33 6.68 -2.59
C ALA A 40 -8.50 7.90 -2.18
N GLU A 41 -9.14 9.05 -1.91
CA GLU A 41 -8.44 10.26 -1.49
C GLU A 41 -7.82 10.11 -0.09
N ASN A 42 -8.53 9.53 0.88
CA ASN A 42 -7.97 9.25 2.20
C ASN A 42 -6.70 8.39 2.10
N PHE A 43 -6.67 7.41 1.21
CA PHE A 43 -5.50 6.58 0.98
C PHE A 43 -4.39 7.33 0.27
N ARG A 44 -4.71 8.00 -0.84
CA ARG A 44 -3.75 8.75 -1.67
C ARG A 44 -2.91 9.71 -0.83
N GLN A 45 -3.53 10.40 0.13
CA GLN A 45 -2.83 11.33 1.03
C GLN A 45 -1.69 10.68 1.82
N PHE A 46 -1.83 9.42 2.25
CA PHE A 46 -0.77 8.71 2.98
C PHE A 46 0.39 8.25 2.09
N TYR A 47 0.23 8.28 0.76
CA TYR A 47 1.36 8.08 -0.16
C TYR A 47 2.18 9.37 -0.34
N THR A 48 1.56 10.54 -0.24
CA THR A 48 2.16 11.85 -0.59
C THR A 48 2.51 12.74 0.61
N GLU A 49 2.74 12.16 1.80
CA GLU A 49 3.04 12.88 3.05
C GLU A 49 1.88 13.72 3.60
N PHE A 50 0.82 13.06 4.08
CA PHE A 50 -0.23 13.72 4.87
C PHE A 50 0.35 14.30 6.16
N ARG A 51 -0.11 15.47 6.61
CA ARG A 51 0.32 16.04 7.91
C ARG A 51 -0.86 16.15 8.86
N LYS A 52 -0.72 15.55 10.03
CA LYS A 52 -1.66 15.69 11.14
C LYS A 52 -0.96 16.42 12.27
N ASP A 53 -1.50 17.58 12.68
CA ASP A 53 -0.92 18.41 13.74
C ASP A 53 0.56 18.77 13.51
N GLY A 54 0.95 18.94 12.24
CA GLY A 54 2.33 19.24 11.83
C GLY A 54 3.26 18.02 11.75
N VAL A 55 2.80 16.83 12.15
CA VAL A 55 3.56 15.58 12.05
C VAL A 55 3.28 14.91 10.70
N PRO A 56 4.31 14.60 9.88
CA PRO A 56 4.12 13.84 8.66
C PRO A 56 3.71 12.40 8.97
N ILE A 57 2.64 11.99 8.33
CA ILE A 57 2.05 10.66 8.36
C ILE A 57 2.07 10.13 6.94
N SER A 58 2.74 8.99 6.75
CA SER A 58 2.79 8.33 5.46
C SER A 58 2.95 6.82 5.62
N TYR A 59 2.76 6.08 4.54
CA TYR A 59 3.09 4.65 4.50
C TYR A 59 4.58 4.38 4.49
N LYS A 60 5.43 5.36 4.17
CA LYS A 60 6.89 5.21 4.19
C LYS A 60 7.35 4.86 5.61
N GLY A 61 8.09 3.77 5.72
CA GLY A 61 8.59 3.20 6.97
C GLY A 61 7.58 2.31 7.69
N SER A 62 6.32 2.23 7.24
CA SER A 62 5.36 1.28 7.80
C SER A 62 5.66 -0.15 7.36
N THR A 63 5.10 -1.12 8.08
CA THR A 63 5.33 -2.55 7.83
C THR A 63 4.07 -3.26 7.36
N PHE A 64 4.28 -4.39 6.71
CA PHE A 64 3.25 -5.40 6.54
C PHE A 64 3.34 -6.38 7.71
N HIS A 65 2.42 -6.25 8.65
CA HIS A 65 2.45 -6.98 9.92
C HIS A 65 1.88 -8.39 9.83
N ARG A 66 1.10 -8.70 8.77
CA ARG A 66 0.46 -10.02 8.61
C ARG A 66 0.44 -10.47 7.15
N VAL A 67 0.87 -11.70 6.90
CA VAL A 67 0.87 -12.33 5.56
C VAL A 67 0.20 -13.70 5.64
N ILE A 68 -0.93 -13.85 4.96
CA ILE A 68 -1.66 -15.11 4.87
C ILE A 68 -1.60 -15.56 3.41
N LYS A 69 -0.74 -16.54 3.15
CA LYS A 69 -0.56 -17.11 1.81
C LYS A 69 -1.89 -17.58 1.23
N ASP A 70 -2.09 -17.34 -0.06
CA ASP A 70 -3.32 -17.66 -0.81
C ASP A 70 -4.56 -16.88 -0.35
N PHE A 71 -4.40 -15.87 0.51
CA PHE A 71 -5.50 -15.05 1.01
C PHE A 71 -5.22 -13.56 0.96
N MET A 72 -4.33 -13.03 1.80
CA MET A 72 -4.08 -11.58 1.88
C MET A 72 -2.73 -11.22 2.49
N ILE A 73 -2.24 -10.02 2.13
CA ILE A 73 -1.14 -9.32 2.78
C ILE A 73 -1.76 -8.08 3.45
N GLN A 74 -1.48 -7.87 4.73
CA GLN A 74 -2.00 -6.74 5.51
C GLN A 74 -0.84 -5.88 6.02
N GLY A 75 -0.95 -4.57 5.80
CA GLY A 75 0.00 -3.56 6.26
C GLY A 75 -0.68 -2.21 6.40
N GLY A 76 0.13 -1.14 6.43
CA GLY A 76 -0.38 0.22 6.46
C GLY A 76 -0.85 0.70 7.84
N ASP A 77 -0.63 -0.08 8.89
CA ASP A 77 -0.77 0.41 10.26
C ASP A 77 0.49 1.19 10.66
N PHE A 78 0.46 2.50 10.40
CA PHE A 78 1.54 3.43 10.76
C PHE A 78 1.35 4.05 12.16
N VAL A 79 0.28 3.70 12.89
CA VAL A 79 -0.02 4.29 14.21
C VAL A 79 0.41 3.34 15.33
N ASN A 80 -0.02 2.09 15.27
CA ASN A 80 0.25 1.10 16.32
C ASN A 80 1.00 -0.14 15.79
N GLY A 81 1.02 -0.37 14.48
CA GLY A 81 1.67 -1.53 13.86
C GLY A 81 0.93 -2.85 14.09
N ASP A 82 -0.32 -2.80 14.56
CA ASP A 82 -1.17 -3.94 14.86
C ASP A 82 -2.66 -3.67 14.57
N ASP A 83 -3.14 -4.26 13.46
CA ASP A 83 -4.56 -4.42 13.14
C ASP A 83 -5.38 -3.13 12.88
N GLY A 84 -4.74 -2.04 12.45
CA GLY A 84 -5.42 -0.96 11.73
C GLY A 84 -6.19 -1.47 10.50
N LYS A 85 -7.52 -1.39 10.52
CA LYS A 85 -8.40 -1.81 9.40
C LYS A 85 -8.52 -0.69 8.37
N LEU A 86 -7.49 -0.51 7.57
CA LEU A 86 -7.55 0.35 6.39
C LEU A 86 -8.04 -0.50 5.19
N MET A 87 -9.26 -0.25 4.73
CA MET A 87 -9.86 -0.90 3.55
C MET A 87 -9.40 -0.19 2.27
N VAL A 88 -8.48 -0.80 1.53
CA VAL A 88 -8.03 -0.29 0.22
C VAL A 88 -9.03 -0.70 -0.86
N PHE A 89 -9.33 0.21 -1.80
CA PHE A 89 -10.00 -0.10 -3.07
C PHE A 89 -9.11 0.32 -4.24
N GLY A 90 -8.64 -0.67 -4.98
CA GLY A 90 -7.74 -0.48 -6.11
C GLY A 90 -7.27 -1.80 -6.69
N LYS A 91 -6.36 -1.75 -7.65
CA LYS A 91 -5.69 -2.94 -8.21
C LYS A 91 -4.22 -2.67 -8.46
N ILE A 92 -3.40 -3.70 -8.26
CA ILE A 92 -1.99 -3.67 -8.69
C ILE A 92 -1.97 -3.68 -10.22
N ILE A 93 -1.34 -2.68 -10.82
CA ILE A 93 -1.17 -2.54 -12.26
C ILE A 93 0.24 -2.95 -12.71
N ASP A 94 1.21 -2.90 -11.80
CA ASP A 94 2.60 -3.31 -12.01
C ASP A 94 3.20 -3.81 -10.68
N GLY A 95 4.15 -4.73 -10.73
CA GLY A 95 4.80 -5.27 -9.53
C GLY A 95 4.13 -6.49 -8.89
N LEU A 96 3.27 -7.22 -9.62
CA LEU A 96 2.67 -8.48 -9.12
C LEU A 96 3.72 -9.50 -8.63
N LEU A 97 4.91 -9.53 -9.23
CA LEU A 97 6.00 -10.39 -8.78
C LEU A 97 6.51 -10.00 -7.39
N VAL A 98 6.49 -8.71 -7.04
CA VAL A 98 6.86 -8.21 -5.70
C VAL A 98 5.82 -8.67 -4.69
N MET A 99 4.53 -8.51 -5.01
CA MET A 99 3.43 -9.03 -4.19
C MET A 99 3.56 -10.54 -3.94
N ARG A 100 3.89 -11.34 -4.97
CA ARG A 100 4.12 -12.78 -4.80
C ARG A 100 5.35 -13.10 -3.97
N LYS A 101 6.44 -12.33 -4.07
CA LYS A 101 7.59 -12.50 -3.17
C LYS A 101 7.21 -12.24 -1.72
N ILE A 102 6.45 -11.16 -1.47
CA ILE A 102 5.94 -10.79 -0.15
C ILE A 102 5.04 -11.90 0.42
N GLU A 103 4.10 -12.40 -0.37
CA GLU A 103 3.18 -13.48 0.01
C GLU A 103 3.92 -14.76 0.48
N ASN A 104 5.09 -15.03 -0.10
CA ASN A 104 5.89 -16.22 0.22
C ASN A 104 6.92 -15.99 1.34
N VAL A 105 6.90 -14.83 2.01
CA VAL A 105 7.77 -14.57 3.16
C VAL A 105 7.45 -15.55 4.30
N PRO A 106 8.47 -16.14 4.97
CA PRO A 106 8.25 -16.99 6.13
C PRO A 106 7.48 -16.27 7.25
N THR A 107 6.40 -16.87 7.72
CA THR A 107 5.58 -16.34 8.83
C THR A 107 5.71 -17.19 10.09
N GLY A 108 5.48 -16.57 11.24
CA GLY A 108 5.41 -17.18 12.56
C GLY A 108 3.97 -17.26 13.08
N PRO A 109 3.79 -17.40 14.41
CA PRO A 109 2.47 -17.36 15.04
C PRO A 109 1.66 -16.13 14.61
N ASN A 110 0.33 -16.28 14.49
CA ASN A 110 -0.60 -15.24 14.01
C ASN A 110 -0.30 -14.71 12.60
N ASN A 111 0.42 -15.47 11.77
CA ASN A 111 0.81 -15.07 10.41
C ASN A 111 1.68 -13.81 10.35
N LYS A 112 2.35 -13.47 11.46
CA LYS A 112 3.31 -12.36 11.52
C LYS A 112 4.58 -12.72 10.75
N THR A 113 5.10 -11.79 9.96
CA THR A 113 6.32 -12.02 9.18
C THR A 113 7.52 -12.24 10.10
N LYS A 114 8.39 -13.21 9.77
CA LYS A 114 9.64 -13.45 10.51
C LYS A 114 10.73 -12.45 10.17
N LEU A 115 10.66 -11.87 8.97
CA LEU A 115 11.56 -10.84 8.49
C LEU A 115 10.82 -9.50 8.45
N PRO A 116 11.49 -8.39 8.80
CA PRO A 116 10.92 -7.06 8.58
C PRO A 116 10.53 -6.89 7.12
N LEU A 117 9.27 -6.54 6.88
CA LEU A 117 8.74 -6.27 5.56
C LEU A 117 8.21 -4.84 5.58
N VAL A 118 8.98 -3.93 4.99
CA VAL A 118 8.88 -2.48 5.18
C VAL A 118 8.65 -1.80 3.85
N ILE A 119 7.74 -0.82 3.83
CA ILE A 119 7.57 0.11 2.71
C ILE A 119 8.71 1.12 2.77
N SER A 120 9.74 0.93 1.96
CA SER A 120 10.96 1.75 1.96
C SER A 120 10.68 3.15 1.40
N GLN A 121 9.85 3.27 0.35
CA GLN A 121 9.32 4.52 -0.19
C GLN A 121 7.87 4.34 -0.65
N CYS A 122 7.14 5.45 -0.75
CA CYS A 122 5.80 5.49 -1.33
C CYS A 122 5.54 6.86 -1.97
N GLY A 123 4.61 6.91 -2.92
CA GLY A 123 4.25 8.17 -3.59
C GLY A 123 3.09 8.03 -4.57
N GLU A 124 2.70 9.16 -5.15
CA GLU A 124 1.79 9.25 -6.30
C GLU A 124 2.62 9.40 -7.59
N ILE A 125 2.10 8.89 -8.70
CA ILE A 125 2.73 8.89 -10.03
C ILE A 125 2.09 9.96 -10.91
#